data_AF-A0A345AML3-F1
#
_entry.id   AF-A0A345AML3-F1
#
_cell.length_a   1.000
_cell.length_b   1.000
_cell.length_c   1.000
_cell.angle_alpha   90.00
_cell.angle_beta   90.00
_cell.angle_gamma   90.00
#
_symmetry.space_group_name_H-M   'P 1'
#
loop_
_entity.id
_entity.type
_entity.pdbx_description
1 polymer ?
#
loop_
_entity_poly.entity_id
_entity_poly.type
_entity_poly.pdbx_seq_one_letter_code
_entity_poly.pdbx_strand_id
1 'polypeptide(L)'
;MKSVKILSEELGVSKQTIFNNIKRLNIETLKQENTSFIKEDTDIEKIIQRVNENKKKYGFESTAEDKQKKESDNNVESKSNAQIVEILKKQIDTLNDQIERQESRHETTIEFYRKELQERSKLLENQQVLALESNKKIQKLENQLEEERQLNYSFDKVTNDRENINAQEADFTEEPKNTNQQQEENQTTDYSVISGENKYEDIKKVTTEEEKGAKEQESETNNEVEQPSKKGFWSRLFGN
;
A
#
# COMPACT_ATOMS: atom_id res chain seq x y z
N MET A 1 -36.91 -23.74 28.45
CA MET A 1 -35.46 -24.03 28.26
C MET A 1 -35.15 -24.54 26.85
N LYS A 2 -34.34 -23.81 26.09
CA LYS A 2 -33.99 -24.12 24.68
C LYS A 2 -32.48 -24.21 24.52
N SER A 3 -31.99 -25.13 23.69
CA SER A 3 -30.55 -25.25 23.45
C SER A 3 -30.08 -24.14 22.52
N VAL A 4 -28.84 -23.68 22.73
CA VAL A 4 -28.19 -22.69 21.85
C VAL A 4 -28.12 -23.22 20.40
N LYS A 5 -27.96 -24.53 20.23
CA LYS A 5 -27.95 -25.17 18.90
C LYS A 5 -29.31 -24.99 18.20
N ILE A 6 -30.41 -25.36 18.85
CA ILE A 6 -31.75 -25.27 18.27
C ILE A 6 -32.10 -23.81 17.97
N LEU A 7 -31.81 -22.89 18.89
CA LEU A 7 -32.08 -21.47 18.70
C LEU A 7 -31.26 -20.87 17.53
N SER A 8 -30.02 -21.34 17.33
CA SER A 8 -29.21 -20.90 16.20
C SER A 8 -29.73 -21.39 14.86
N GLU A 9 -30.23 -22.63 14.81
CA GLU A 9 -30.81 -23.25 13.61
C GLU A 9 -32.13 -22.57 13.23
N GLU A 10 -33.01 -22.33 14.19
CA GLU A 10 -34.29 -21.64 14.00
C GLU A 10 -34.10 -20.21 13.48
N LEU A 11 -33.15 -19.48 14.05
CA LEU A 11 -32.83 -18.12 13.62
C LEU A 11 -31.92 -18.08 12.39
N GLY A 12 -31.46 -19.21 11.84
CA GLY A 12 -30.55 -19.23 10.69
C GLY A 12 -29.25 -18.45 10.92
N VAL A 13 -28.72 -18.49 12.14
CA VAL A 13 -27.46 -17.81 12.53
C VAL A 13 -26.47 -18.79 13.11
N SER A 14 -25.18 -18.41 13.19
CA SER A 14 -24.19 -19.25 13.85
C SER A 14 -24.44 -19.37 15.36
N LYS A 15 -24.06 -20.51 15.97
CA LYS A 15 -24.08 -20.67 17.44
C LYS A 15 -23.30 -19.56 18.15
N GLN A 16 -22.20 -19.10 17.55
CA GLN A 16 -21.39 -18.02 18.09
C GLN A 16 -22.17 -16.70 18.17
N THR A 17 -23.03 -16.42 17.19
CA THR A 17 -23.92 -15.25 17.20
C THR A 17 -24.85 -15.28 18.41
N ILE A 18 -25.41 -16.45 18.74
CA ILE A 18 -26.25 -16.62 19.92
C ILE A 18 -25.42 -16.42 21.21
N PHE A 19 -24.24 -17.04 21.32
CA PHE A 19 -23.35 -16.85 22.47
C PHE A 19 -22.92 -15.40 22.68
N ASN A 20 -22.67 -14.64 21.61
CA ASN A 20 -22.33 -13.23 21.70
C ASN A 20 -23.49 -12.40 22.26
N ASN A 21 -24.74 -12.74 21.91
CA ASN A 21 -25.92 -12.07 22.45
C ASN A 21 -26.18 -12.46 23.91
N ILE A 22 -26.02 -13.74 24.27
CA ILE A 22 -26.07 -14.22 25.66
C ILE A 22 -25.10 -13.42 26.54
N LYS A 23 -23.84 -13.29 26.11
CA LYS A 23 -22.80 -12.52 26.83
C LYS A 23 -23.16 -11.03 26.96
N ARG A 24 -23.76 -10.43 25.93
CA ARG A 24 -24.15 -9.01 25.94
C ARG A 24 -25.35 -8.72 26.82
N LEU A 25 -26.27 -9.69 26.93
CA LEU A 25 -27.48 -9.60 27.73
C LEU A 25 -27.27 -10.11 29.16
N ASN A 26 -26.06 -10.55 29.51
CA ASN A 26 -25.71 -11.16 30.80
C ASN A 26 -26.66 -12.31 31.20
N ILE A 27 -27.04 -13.14 30.22
CA ILE A 27 -27.97 -14.26 30.42
C ILE A 27 -27.19 -15.49 30.92
N GLU A 28 -27.72 -16.15 31.93
CA GLU A 28 -27.16 -17.40 32.45
C GLU A 28 -27.48 -18.59 31.54
N THR A 29 -26.51 -19.50 31.40
CA THR A 29 -26.71 -20.74 30.63
C THR A 29 -26.33 -21.96 31.46
N LEU A 30 -27.06 -23.05 31.26
CA LEU A 30 -26.69 -24.36 31.80
C LEU A 30 -25.95 -25.18 30.75
N LYS A 31 -24.92 -25.90 31.19
CA LYS A 31 -24.26 -26.90 30.37
C LYS A 31 -24.77 -28.28 30.75
N GLN A 32 -25.48 -28.94 29.85
CA GLN A 32 -25.91 -30.33 29.98
C GLN A 32 -25.44 -31.11 28.75
N GLU A 33 -24.81 -32.28 28.96
CA GLU A 33 -24.40 -33.18 27.88
C GLU A 33 -23.60 -32.48 26.77
N ASN A 34 -22.65 -31.61 27.16
CA ASN A 34 -21.83 -30.79 26.25
C ASN A 34 -22.60 -29.76 25.41
N THR A 35 -23.87 -29.51 25.71
CA THR A 35 -24.69 -28.49 25.06
C THR A 35 -25.11 -27.41 26.04
N SER A 36 -25.09 -26.16 25.59
CA SER A 36 -25.52 -25.01 26.39
C SER A 36 -27.01 -24.75 26.17
N PHE A 37 -27.73 -24.52 27.27
CA PHE A 37 -29.15 -24.24 27.30
C PHE A 37 -29.43 -22.91 28.00
N ILE A 38 -30.44 -22.19 27.51
CA ILE A 38 -30.98 -20.98 28.13
C ILE A 38 -32.25 -21.39 28.88
N LYS A 39 -32.28 -21.17 30.21
CA LYS A 39 -33.38 -21.67 31.06
C LYS A 39 -34.68 -20.92 30.82
N GLU A 40 -34.62 -19.59 30.89
CA GLU A 40 -35.78 -18.70 30.88
C GLU A 40 -36.23 -18.40 29.45
N ASP A 41 -37.54 -18.47 29.23
CA ASP A 41 -38.11 -18.19 27.91
C ASP A 41 -38.10 -16.67 27.61
N THR A 42 -38.17 -15.83 28.63
CA THR A 42 -37.96 -14.36 28.55
C THR A 42 -36.59 -14.00 27.95
N ASP A 43 -35.56 -14.73 28.33
CA ASP A 43 -34.19 -14.52 27.86
C ASP A 43 -34.00 -15.01 26.42
N ILE A 44 -34.71 -16.08 26.04
CA ILE A 44 -34.79 -16.55 24.65
C ILE A 44 -35.43 -15.47 23.77
N GLU A 45 -36.54 -14.87 24.21
CA GLU A 45 -37.22 -13.79 23.47
C GLU A 45 -36.32 -12.56 23.29
N LYS A 46 -35.61 -12.11 24.33
CA LYS A 46 -34.65 -10.99 24.23
C LYS A 46 -33.56 -11.26 23.19
N ILE A 47 -33.06 -12.51 23.13
CA ILE A 47 -32.05 -12.92 22.15
C ILE A 47 -32.65 -12.88 20.75
N ILE A 48 -33.85 -13.44 20.55
CA ILE A 48 -34.55 -13.43 19.25
C ILE A 48 -34.75 -12.00 18.77
N GLN A 49 -35.29 -11.12 19.62
CA GLN A 49 -35.53 -9.72 19.30
C GLN A 49 -34.24 -9.03 18.82
N ARG A 50 -33.17 -9.15 19.60
CA ARG A 50 -31.88 -8.52 19.26
C ARG A 50 -31.26 -9.09 17.99
N VAL A 51 -31.40 -10.39 17.74
CA VAL A 51 -30.91 -11.03 16.51
C VAL A 51 -31.70 -10.51 15.30
N ASN A 52 -33.02 -10.43 15.39
CA ASN A 52 -33.87 -9.93 14.31
C ASN A 52 -33.66 -8.43 14.05
N GLU A 53 -33.51 -7.60 15.09
CA GLU A 53 -33.13 -6.18 14.96
C GLU A 53 -31.79 -6.02 14.22
N ASN A 54 -30.79 -6.84 14.54
CA ASN A 54 -29.51 -6.80 13.85
C ASN A 54 -29.62 -7.24 12.39
N LYS A 55 -30.39 -8.30 12.10
CA LYS A 55 -30.65 -8.72 10.72
C LYS A 55 -31.28 -7.60 9.91
N LYS A 56 -32.28 -6.92 10.46
CA LYS A 56 -32.96 -5.78 9.82
C LYS A 56 -31.99 -4.63 9.56
N LYS A 57 -31.12 -4.29 10.53
CA LYS A 57 -30.11 -3.24 10.37
C LYS A 57 -29.16 -3.48 9.18
N TYR A 58 -28.83 -4.75 8.92
CA TYR A 58 -27.89 -5.13 7.87
C TYR A 58 -28.57 -5.68 6.60
N GLY A 59 -29.90 -5.59 6.50
CA GLY A 59 -30.64 -6.02 5.32
C GLY A 59 -30.76 -7.54 5.12
N PHE A 60 -30.53 -8.35 6.16
CA PHE A 60 -30.64 -9.82 6.14
C PHE A 60 -32.02 -10.32 6.62
N GLU A 61 -33.09 -9.55 6.40
CA GLU A 61 -34.42 -9.92 6.84
C GLU A 61 -34.90 -11.14 6.04
N SER A 62 -35.05 -12.28 6.72
CA SER A 62 -35.58 -13.50 6.10
C SER A 62 -37.07 -13.32 5.88
N THR A 63 -37.52 -13.30 4.63
CA THR A 63 -38.94 -13.29 4.20
C THR A 63 -39.74 -14.54 4.63
N ALA A 64 -39.17 -15.38 5.50
CA ALA A 64 -39.73 -16.64 5.95
C ALA A 64 -40.76 -16.49 7.09
N GLU A 65 -40.65 -15.45 7.93
CA GLU A 65 -41.56 -15.26 9.08
C GLU A 65 -43.00 -14.88 8.67
N ASP A 66 -43.20 -14.34 7.46
CA ASP A 66 -44.56 -14.06 6.93
C ASP A 66 -45.31 -15.32 6.46
N LYS A 67 -44.65 -16.48 6.38
CA LYS A 67 -45.30 -17.72 5.92
C LYS A 67 -45.90 -18.58 7.05
N GLN A 68 -45.48 -18.42 8.30
CA GLN A 68 -45.91 -19.31 9.40
C GLN A 68 -47.08 -18.78 10.26
N LYS A 69 -47.63 -17.61 9.96
CA LYS A 69 -48.85 -17.07 10.61
C LYS A 69 -50.11 -17.04 9.73
N LYS A 70 -50.18 -17.88 8.69
CA LYS A 70 -51.40 -18.09 7.90
C LYS A 70 -51.75 -19.57 7.81
N GLU A 71 -52.07 -20.17 8.95
CA GLU A 71 -52.99 -21.30 8.95
C GLU A 71 -54.40 -20.78 9.23
N SER A 72 -55.34 -21.21 8.38
CA SER A 72 -56.77 -20.88 8.31
C SER A 72 -57.14 -19.42 8.08
N ASP A 73 -57.08 -18.98 6.83
CA ASP A 73 -58.32 -18.56 6.16
C ASP A 73 -58.14 -18.68 4.65
N ASN A 74 -58.84 -19.66 4.06
CA ASN A 74 -58.98 -19.78 2.62
C ASN A 74 -59.88 -18.65 2.12
N ASN A 75 -59.33 -17.44 2.06
CA ASN A 75 -59.82 -16.41 1.17
C ASN A 75 -58.62 -15.83 0.42
N VAL A 76 -58.20 -16.56 -0.61
CA VAL A 76 -57.38 -15.99 -1.68
C VAL A 76 -58.29 -15.01 -2.42
N GLU A 77 -58.49 -13.85 -1.81
CA GLU A 77 -59.01 -12.68 -2.47
C GLU A 77 -57.99 -12.39 -3.57
N SER A 78 -58.39 -12.69 -4.81
CA SER A 78 -57.59 -12.50 -6.01
C SER A 78 -57.20 -11.04 -6.06
N LYS A 79 -55.98 -10.73 -5.58
CA LYS A 79 -55.39 -9.39 -5.70
C LYS A 79 -55.61 -8.95 -7.13
N SER A 80 -56.30 -7.82 -7.32
CA SER A 80 -56.63 -7.39 -8.66
C SER A 80 -55.33 -7.16 -9.43
N ASN A 81 -55.35 -7.41 -10.75
CA ASN A 81 -54.16 -7.23 -11.59
C ASN A 81 -53.53 -5.84 -11.41
N ALA A 82 -54.33 -4.80 -11.10
CA ALA A 82 -53.84 -3.46 -10.80
C ALA A 82 -53.00 -3.39 -9.51
N GLN A 83 -53.43 -4.05 -8.44
CA GLN A 83 -52.68 -4.10 -7.17
C GLN A 83 -51.36 -4.87 -7.33
N ILE A 84 -51.37 -5.93 -8.14
CA ILE A 84 -50.15 -6.69 -8.45
C ILE A 84 -49.15 -5.80 -9.20
N VAL A 85 -49.62 -5.04 -10.21
CA VAL A 85 -48.78 -4.10 -10.96
C VAL A 85 -48.21 -3.01 -10.04
N GLU A 86 -48.98 -2.47 -9.10
CA GLU A 86 -48.49 -1.47 -8.16
C GLU A 86 -47.41 -2.03 -7.22
N ILE A 87 -47.59 -3.24 -6.71
CA ILE A 87 -46.59 -3.92 -5.87
C ILE A 87 -45.29 -4.15 -6.66
N LEU A 88 -45.40 -4.62 -7.90
CA LEU A 88 -44.24 -4.84 -8.76
C LEU A 88 -43.48 -3.54 -9.06
N LYS A 89 -44.20 -2.43 -9.30
CA LYS A 89 -43.56 -1.11 -9.47
C LYS A 89 -42.75 -0.70 -8.25
N LYS A 90 -43.33 -0.79 -7.05
CA LYS A 90 -42.63 -0.49 -5.79
C LYS A 90 -41.40 -1.38 -5.59
N GLN A 91 -41.47 -2.65 -5.99
CA GLN A 91 -40.33 -3.56 -5.93
C GLN A 91 -39.21 -3.16 -6.91
N ILE A 92 -39.57 -2.76 -8.14
CA ILE A 92 -38.61 -2.25 -9.13
C ILE A 92 -37.93 -0.98 -8.61
N ASP A 93 -38.70 -0.04 -8.07
CA ASP A 93 -38.15 1.22 -7.51
C ASP A 93 -37.18 0.92 -6.36
N THR A 94 -37.55 0.00 -5.46
CA THR A 94 -36.69 -0.41 -4.33
C THR A 94 -35.40 -1.06 -4.82
N LEU A 95 -35.46 -1.88 -5.87
CA LEU A 95 -34.29 -2.52 -6.45
C LEU A 95 -33.38 -1.51 -7.15
N ASN A 96 -33.95 -0.55 -7.87
CA ASN A 96 -33.19 0.53 -8.51
C ASN A 96 -32.45 1.38 -7.46
N ASP A 97 -33.12 1.76 -6.37
CA ASP A 97 -32.50 2.48 -5.24
C ASP A 97 -31.33 1.68 -4.63
N GLN A 98 -31.46 0.35 -4.54
CA GLN A 98 -30.38 -0.50 -4.03
C GLN A 98 -29.18 -0.55 -4.98
N ILE A 99 -29.44 -0.64 -6.29
CA ILE A 99 -28.39 -0.62 -7.33
C ILE A 99 -27.65 0.71 -7.28
N GLU A 100 -28.36 1.84 -7.27
CA GLU A 100 -27.76 3.18 -7.24
C GLU A 100 -26.88 3.39 -6.00
N ARG A 101 -27.34 2.93 -4.82
CA ARG A 101 -26.54 2.96 -3.59
C ARG A 101 -25.31 2.07 -3.68
N GLN A 102 -25.41 0.92 -4.34
CA GLN A 102 -24.28 0.02 -4.52
C GLN A 102 -23.24 0.62 -5.49
N GLU A 103 -23.69 1.18 -6.60
CA GLU A 103 -22.84 1.85 -7.58
C GLU A 103 -22.11 3.03 -6.95
N SER A 104 -22.82 3.89 -6.19
CA SER A 104 -22.21 5.02 -5.49
C SER A 104 -21.13 4.59 -4.49
N ARG A 105 -21.34 3.48 -3.77
CA ARG A 105 -20.33 2.91 -2.86
C ARG A 105 -19.10 2.37 -3.59
N HIS A 106 -19.31 1.74 -4.75
CA HIS A 106 -18.21 1.24 -5.56
C HIS A 106 -17.43 2.37 -6.20
N GLU A 107 -18.12 3.41 -6.72
CA GLU A 107 -17.48 4.56 -7.34
C GLU A 107 -16.55 5.28 -6.35
N THR A 108 -17.05 5.62 -5.16
CA THR A 108 -16.23 6.26 -4.11
C THR A 108 -15.00 5.43 -3.72
N THR A 109 -15.13 4.10 -3.69
CA THR A 109 -14.02 3.19 -3.39
C THR A 109 -13.00 3.15 -4.53
N ILE A 110 -13.47 3.10 -5.77
CA ILE A 110 -12.62 3.10 -6.96
C ILE A 110 -11.86 4.42 -7.08
N GLU A 111 -12.52 5.56 -6.89
CA GLU A 111 -11.89 6.88 -6.89
C GLU A 111 -10.80 6.99 -5.82
N PHE A 112 -11.07 6.49 -4.61
CA PHE A 112 -10.07 6.45 -3.54
C PHE A 112 -8.80 5.69 -3.97
N TYR A 113 -8.95 4.48 -4.50
CA TYR A 113 -7.81 3.68 -4.95
C TYR A 113 -7.09 4.27 -6.16
N ARG A 114 -7.83 4.90 -7.09
CA ARG A 114 -7.23 5.63 -8.23
C ARG A 114 -6.32 6.75 -7.74
N LYS A 115 -6.79 7.54 -6.76
CA LYS A 115 -6.01 8.63 -6.18
C LYS A 115 -4.76 8.11 -5.45
N GLU A 116 -4.91 7.08 -4.62
CA GLU A 116 -3.78 6.47 -3.92
C GLU A 116 -2.73 5.92 -4.90
N LEU A 117 -3.18 5.26 -5.98
CA LEU A 117 -2.29 4.75 -7.01
C LEU A 117 -1.54 5.88 -7.73
N GLN A 118 -2.23 6.97 -8.06
CA GLN A 118 -1.62 8.13 -8.70
C GLN A 118 -0.56 8.79 -7.80
N GLU A 119 -0.84 8.95 -6.50
CA GLU A 119 0.12 9.50 -5.53
C GLU A 119 1.36 8.61 -5.42
N ARG A 120 1.20 7.28 -5.35
CA ARG A 120 2.31 6.33 -5.32
C ARG A 120 3.14 6.36 -6.61
N SER A 121 2.50 6.44 -7.76
CA SER A 121 3.19 6.53 -9.06
C SER A 121 4.04 7.80 -9.15
N LYS A 122 3.49 8.96 -8.74
CA LYS A 122 4.24 10.22 -8.71
C LYS A 122 5.42 10.18 -7.75
N LEU A 123 5.26 9.57 -6.58
CA LEU A 123 6.36 9.38 -5.64
C LEU A 123 7.47 8.51 -6.22
N LEU A 124 7.10 7.42 -6.89
CA LEU A 124 8.05 6.52 -7.54
C LEU A 124 8.82 7.23 -8.66
N GLU A 125 8.13 7.99 -9.50
CA GLU A 125 8.74 8.80 -10.55
C GLU A 125 9.75 9.81 -9.97
N ASN A 126 9.36 10.55 -8.93
CA ASN A 126 10.26 11.48 -8.25
C ASN A 126 11.52 10.79 -7.71
N GLN A 127 11.38 9.59 -7.11
CA GLN A 127 12.54 8.82 -6.64
C GLN A 127 13.47 8.41 -7.79
N GLN A 128 12.91 8.01 -8.93
CA GLN A 128 13.69 7.66 -10.11
C GLN A 128 14.45 8.88 -10.67
N VAL A 129 13.78 10.02 -10.78
CA VAL A 129 14.42 11.28 -11.24
C VAL A 129 15.55 11.68 -10.30
N LEU A 130 15.31 11.69 -8.98
CA LEU A 130 16.33 12.01 -7.99
C LEU A 130 17.52 11.05 -8.02
N ALA A 131 17.27 9.75 -8.18
CA ALA A 131 18.33 8.75 -8.32
C ALA A 131 19.20 9.05 -9.56
N LEU A 132 18.57 9.31 -10.72
CA LEU A 132 19.29 9.64 -11.94
C LEU A 132 20.11 10.94 -11.83
N GLU A 133 19.54 11.98 -11.22
CA GLU A 133 20.24 13.25 -10.99
C GLU A 133 21.41 13.10 -10.02
N SER A 134 21.22 12.35 -8.92
CA SER A 134 22.27 12.07 -7.96
C SER A 134 23.43 11.27 -8.59
N ASN A 135 23.11 10.25 -9.39
CA ASN A 135 24.12 9.47 -10.12
C ASN A 135 24.92 10.34 -11.09
N LYS A 136 24.26 11.24 -11.83
CA LYS A 136 24.96 12.21 -12.69
C LYS A 136 25.87 13.14 -11.89
N LYS A 137 25.46 13.56 -10.69
CA LYS A 137 26.27 14.40 -9.82
C LYS A 137 27.47 13.65 -9.27
N ILE A 138 27.29 12.40 -8.85
CA ILE A 138 28.37 11.50 -8.39
C ILE A 138 29.42 11.35 -9.49
N GLN A 139 29.01 11.02 -10.72
CA GLN A 139 29.94 10.89 -11.85
C GLN A 139 30.78 12.16 -12.10
N LYS A 140 30.16 13.36 -11.98
CA LYS A 140 30.90 14.62 -12.11
C LYS A 140 31.95 14.80 -11.00
N LEU A 141 31.57 14.50 -9.76
CA LEU A 141 32.48 14.60 -8.61
C LEU A 141 33.60 13.56 -8.68
N GLU A 142 33.32 12.34 -9.12
CA GLU A 142 34.31 11.29 -9.35
C GLU A 142 35.33 11.72 -10.41
N ASN A 143 34.88 12.30 -11.52
CA ASN A 143 35.77 12.83 -12.55
C ASN A 143 36.65 13.97 -12.03
N GLN A 144 36.07 14.92 -11.27
CA GLN A 144 36.85 16.00 -10.65
C GLN A 144 37.89 15.49 -9.66
N LEU A 145 37.52 14.51 -8.83
CA LEU A 145 38.44 13.89 -7.88
C LEU A 145 39.58 13.16 -8.59
N GLU A 146 39.29 12.48 -9.71
CA GLU A 146 40.29 11.80 -10.52
C GLU A 146 41.24 12.80 -11.22
N GLU A 147 40.71 13.91 -11.74
CA GLU A 147 41.52 15.01 -12.28
C GLU A 147 42.46 15.61 -11.20
N GLU A 148 41.95 15.88 -9.99
CA GLU A 148 42.77 16.36 -8.88
C GLU A 148 43.87 15.36 -8.48
N ARG A 149 43.56 14.05 -8.45
CA ARG A 149 44.56 13.01 -8.19
C ARG A 149 45.65 12.98 -9.25
N GLN A 150 45.29 13.08 -10.53
CA GLN A 150 46.24 13.12 -11.63
C GLN A 150 47.12 14.37 -11.60
N LEU A 151 46.55 15.53 -11.27
CA LEU A 151 47.29 16.79 -11.12
C LEU A 151 48.27 16.75 -9.94
N ASN A 152 47.84 16.24 -8.78
CA ASN A 152 48.71 16.11 -7.60
C ASN A 152 49.86 15.13 -7.85
N TYR A 153 49.59 14.01 -8.53
CA TYR A 153 50.63 13.04 -8.92
C TYR A 153 51.65 13.65 -9.90
N SER A 154 51.21 14.53 -10.81
CA SER A 154 52.10 15.25 -11.73
C SER A 154 52.98 16.27 -11.01
N PHE A 155 52.46 16.99 -10.01
CA PHE A 155 53.21 17.98 -9.25
C PHE A 155 54.31 17.36 -8.38
N ASP A 156 54.05 16.21 -7.75
CA ASP A 156 55.06 15.48 -6.97
C ASP A 156 56.19 14.95 -7.85
N LYS A 157 55.92 14.58 -9.11
CA LYS A 157 57.00 14.18 -10.04
C LYS A 157 57.90 15.36 -10.41
N VAL A 158 57.33 16.54 -10.69
CA VAL A 158 58.09 17.74 -11.09
C VAL A 158 58.94 18.30 -9.94
N THR A 159 58.50 18.17 -8.69
CA THR A 159 59.30 18.57 -7.52
C THR A 159 60.46 17.61 -7.24
N ASN A 160 60.23 16.30 -7.39
CA ASN A 160 61.31 15.29 -7.32
C ASN A 160 62.36 15.47 -8.44
N ASP A 161 61.94 15.84 -9.66
CA ASP A 161 62.87 16.10 -10.77
C ASP A 161 63.70 17.37 -10.53
N ARG A 162 63.16 18.40 -9.85
CA ARG A 162 63.93 19.61 -9.48
C ARG A 162 64.93 19.39 -8.35
N GLU A 163 64.60 18.58 -7.35
CA GLU A 163 65.58 18.20 -6.32
C GLU A 163 66.72 17.35 -6.90
N ASN A 164 66.44 16.53 -7.93
CA ASN A 164 67.45 15.74 -8.64
C ASN A 164 68.38 16.59 -9.52
N ILE A 165 67.88 17.66 -10.17
CA ILE A 165 68.74 18.58 -10.94
C ILE A 165 69.71 19.35 -10.04
N ASN A 166 69.27 19.75 -8.83
CA ASN A 166 70.12 20.45 -7.88
C ASN A 166 71.22 19.54 -7.28
N ALA A 167 71.01 18.22 -7.29
CA ALA A 167 72.04 17.23 -6.94
C ALA A 167 73.03 16.99 -8.11
N GLN A 168 72.60 17.11 -9.37
CA GLN A 168 73.45 16.89 -10.54
C GLN A 168 74.35 18.08 -10.92
N GLU A 169 74.06 19.31 -10.47
CA GLU A 169 74.98 20.45 -10.67
C GLU A 169 76.20 20.42 -9.71
N ALA A 170 76.19 19.59 -8.67
CA ALA A 170 77.30 19.44 -7.73
C ALA A 170 78.41 18.47 -8.18
N ASP A 171 78.16 17.64 -9.21
CA ASP A 171 79.04 16.52 -9.58
C ASP A 171 79.90 16.77 -10.84
N PHE A 172 80.03 18.02 -11.33
CA PHE A 172 80.98 18.36 -12.40
C PHE A 172 82.44 18.52 -11.92
N THR A 173 82.86 17.80 -10.88
CA THR A 173 84.28 17.61 -10.56
C THR A 173 84.50 16.25 -9.93
N GLU A 174 84.71 15.24 -10.76
CA GLU A 174 85.77 14.21 -10.66
C GLU A 174 85.36 12.92 -11.41
N GLU A 175 86.24 12.46 -12.29
CA GLU A 175 86.13 11.20 -13.01
C GLU A 175 86.05 10.00 -12.06
N PRO A 176 85.35 8.92 -12.46
CA PRO A 176 86.02 7.62 -12.33
C PRO A 176 85.81 6.63 -13.46
N LYS A 177 86.81 5.76 -13.53
CA LYS A 177 87.08 4.69 -14.50
C LYS A 177 86.03 3.57 -14.50
N ASN A 178 85.53 3.34 -15.71
CA ASN A 178 85.16 2.08 -16.39
C ASN A 178 85.48 0.74 -15.69
N THR A 179 84.51 -0.20 -15.63
CA THR A 179 84.62 -1.62 -16.07
C THR A 179 83.23 -2.29 -16.24
N ASN A 180 82.89 -2.65 -17.50
CA ASN A 180 82.08 -3.76 -18.07
C ASN A 180 80.82 -4.32 -17.36
N GLN A 181 79.63 -4.24 -17.99
CA GLN A 181 78.96 -5.19 -18.93
C GLN A 181 78.59 -6.55 -18.27
N GLN A 182 77.34 -7.02 -18.25
CA GLN A 182 76.42 -7.24 -19.39
C GLN A 182 74.95 -7.43 -18.95
N GLN A 183 74.04 -7.29 -19.92
CA GLN A 183 72.57 -7.29 -19.87
C GLN A 183 71.91 -8.68 -19.92
N GLU A 184 70.60 -8.69 -19.63
CA GLU A 184 69.46 -9.43 -20.27
C GLU A 184 68.51 -10.01 -19.19
N GLU A 185 67.21 -10.23 -19.35
CA GLU A 185 66.07 -9.64 -20.09
C GLU A 185 64.84 -10.48 -19.63
N ASN A 186 63.73 -9.82 -19.27
CA ASN A 186 62.30 -10.16 -19.48
C ASN A 186 61.63 -11.53 -19.13
N GLN A 187 60.31 -11.41 -18.83
CA GLN A 187 59.16 -12.35 -18.97
C GLN A 187 58.80 -13.20 -17.71
N THR A 188 57.56 -13.51 -17.28
CA THR A 188 56.14 -13.33 -17.72
C THR A 188 55.18 -13.82 -16.59
N THR A 189 53.85 -13.68 -16.80
CA THR A 189 52.66 -14.33 -16.18
C THR A 189 51.97 -13.60 -15.02
N ASP A 190 50.64 -13.54 -14.89
CA ASP A 190 49.45 -13.70 -15.75
C ASP A 190 48.27 -13.21 -14.87
N TYR A 191 47.44 -12.27 -15.34
CA TYR A 191 46.19 -11.92 -14.64
C TYR A 191 44.99 -12.33 -15.50
N SER A 192 44.21 -13.26 -14.97
CA SER A 192 43.02 -13.83 -15.59
C SER A 192 41.95 -12.78 -15.87
N VAL A 193 41.56 -12.69 -17.14
CA VAL A 193 40.36 -12.03 -17.64
C VAL A 193 39.12 -12.83 -17.21
N ILE A 194 38.14 -12.17 -16.60
CA ILE A 194 36.74 -12.63 -16.57
C ILE A 194 35.89 -11.51 -17.16
N SER A 195 35.46 -11.67 -18.41
CA SER A 195 34.43 -10.84 -19.02
C SER A 195 33.06 -11.43 -18.69
N GLY A 196 32.18 -10.60 -18.11
CA GLY A 196 30.75 -10.87 -18.02
C GLY A 196 30.03 -10.00 -19.04
N GLU A 197 29.51 -10.64 -20.09
CA GLU A 197 28.62 -10.00 -21.05
C GLU A 197 27.34 -9.53 -20.36
N ASN A 198 26.93 -8.27 -20.59
CA ASN A 198 25.53 -7.86 -20.45
C ASN A 198 25.18 -6.96 -21.64
N LYS A 199 24.35 -7.53 -22.54
CA LYS A 199 23.74 -6.83 -23.68
C LYS A 199 22.51 -6.09 -23.16
N TYR A 200 22.49 -4.76 -23.29
CA TYR A 200 21.27 -3.97 -23.17
C TYR A 200 20.86 -3.51 -24.57
N GLU A 201 19.66 -3.92 -24.97
CA GLU A 201 18.99 -3.46 -26.19
C GLU A 201 18.42 -2.06 -25.98
N ASP A 202 18.74 -1.15 -26.90
CA ASP A 202 18.19 0.20 -26.97
C ASP A 202 16.71 0.17 -27.39
N ILE A 203 15.81 0.60 -26.49
CA ILE A 203 14.42 0.91 -26.85
C ILE A 203 14.28 2.42 -27.04
N LYS A 204 14.05 2.80 -28.30
CA LYS A 204 13.79 4.15 -28.79
C LYS A 204 12.69 4.86 -27.99
N LYS A 205 13.01 6.05 -27.46
CA LYS A 205 12.06 7.08 -27.06
C LYS A 205 11.34 7.63 -28.30
N VAL A 206 10.01 7.49 -28.34
CA VAL A 206 9.15 8.34 -29.16
C VAL A 206 8.71 9.50 -28.28
N THR A 207 9.18 10.68 -28.63
CA THR A 207 8.71 11.97 -28.11
C THR A 207 7.39 12.31 -28.80
N THR A 208 6.35 12.59 -28.01
CA THR A 208 5.22 13.40 -28.45
C THR A 208 5.10 14.56 -27.49
N GLU A 209 5.31 15.74 -28.06
CA GLU A 209 5.07 17.06 -27.47
C GLU A 209 3.56 17.22 -27.24
N GLU A 210 3.18 17.83 -26.11
CA GLU A 210 2.18 18.90 -26.00
C GLU A 210 1.83 19.15 -24.53
N GLU A 211 2.36 20.24 -23.95
CA GLU A 211 1.55 21.08 -23.04
C GLU A 211 2.19 22.47 -22.86
N LYS A 212 1.55 23.48 -23.46
CA LYS A 212 1.66 24.88 -23.06
C LYS A 212 0.39 25.22 -22.27
N GLY A 213 0.54 25.70 -21.04
CA GLY A 213 -0.60 26.22 -20.28
C GLY A 213 -0.36 26.49 -18.81
N ALA A 214 0.71 27.19 -18.44
CA ALA A 214 0.81 27.77 -17.10
C ALA A 214 -0.15 28.97 -17.00
N LYS A 215 -1.10 28.91 -16.06
CA LYS A 215 -1.76 30.09 -15.50
C LYS A 215 -1.56 30.08 -13.98
N GLU A 216 -0.88 31.12 -13.53
CA GLU A 216 -0.80 31.57 -12.15
C GLU A 216 -2.20 31.91 -11.64
N GLN A 217 -2.51 31.54 -10.40
CA GLN A 217 -3.50 32.23 -9.58
C GLN A 217 -3.01 32.30 -8.13
N GLU A 218 -2.53 33.50 -7.83
CA GLU A 218 -2.60 34.28 -6.59
C GLU A 218 -3.03 33.57 -5.30
N SER A 219 -2.09 33.60 -4.35
CA SER A 219 -2.30 33.41 -2.92
C SER A 219 -2.97 34.65 -2.33
N GLU A 220 -4.10 34.50 -1.63
CA GLU A 220 -4.37 35.40 -0.51
C GLU A 220 -5.41 34.88 0.50
N THR A 221 -5.07 35.15 1.76
CA THR A 221 -5.89 35.32 2.97
C THR A 221 -5.99 34.18 4.00
N ASN A 222 -5.53 34.60 5.18
CA ASN A 222 -5.47 33.94 6.47
C ASN A 222 -6.86 33.53 6.99
N ASN A 223 -6.93 32.38 7.65
CA ASN A 223 -7.74 32.21 8.85
C ASN A 223 -7.13 31.13 9.76
N GLU A 224 -6.68 31.61 10.91
CA GLU A 224 -6.21 30.85 12.05
C GLU A 224 -7.39 30.08 12.67
N VAL A 225 -7.31 28.76 12.64
CA VAL A 225 -8.09 27.88 13.53
C VAL A 225 -7.11 26.84 14.05
N GLU A 226 -6.71 26.96 15.31
CA GLU A 226 -5.99 25.91 16.04
C GLU A 226 -6.78 24.59 15.90
N GLN A 227 -6.24 23.64 15.14
CA GLN A 227 -6.71 22.27 15.16
C GLN A 227 -5.98 21.49 16.27
N PRO A 228 -6.67 20.72 17.11
CA PRO A 228 -6.00 19.84 18.06
C PRO A 228 -5.15 18.84 17.29
N SER A 229 -3.88 18.71 17.67
CA SER A 229 -2.87 17.85 17.02
C SER A 229 -3.42 16.44 16.78
N LYS A 230 -3.71 16.09 15.53
CA LYS A 230 -4.14 14.75 15.16
C LYS A 230 -2.95 13.81 15.25
N LYS A 231 -2.84 13.12 16.38
CA LYS A 231 -1.93 11.99 16.59
C LYS A 231 -2.13 11.00 15.43
N GLY A 232 -1.11 10.89 14.57
CA GLY A 232 -1.15 10.08 13.36
C GLY A 232 -1.31 8.58 13.68
N PHE A 233 -1.81 7.83 12.70
CA PHE A 233 -2.05 6.38 12.78
C PHE A 233 -0.90 5.60 13.44
N TRP A 234 0.34 6.01 13.17
CA TRP A 234 1.56 5.41 13.72
C TRP A 234 1.76 5.64 15.23
N SER A 235 1.36 6.79 15.76
CA SER A 235 1.45 7.07 17.20
C SER A 235 0.50 6.22 18.06
N ARG A 236 -0.55 5.63 17.46
CA ARG A 236 -1.44 4.67 18.11
C ARG A 236 -0.87 3.24 18.13
N LEU A 237 -0.02 2.90 17.16
CA LEU A 237 0.54 1.56 17.01
C LEU A 237 1.82 1.36 17.82
N PHE A 238 2.63 2.41 17.97
CA PHE A 238 3.95 2.30 18.60
C PHE A 238 4.11 3.09 19.89
N GLY A 239 3.07 3.81 20.33
CA GLY A 239 3.15 4.66 21.53
C GLY A 239 4.17 5.80 21.36
N ASN A 240 4.20 6.71 22.33
CA ASN A 240 5.22 7.76 22.42
C ASN A 240 6.49 7.20 23.03
#